data_AF-A0A674JFT3-F1
#
_entry.id   AF-A0A674JFT3-F1
#
_cell.length_a   1.000
_cell.length_b   1.000
_cell.length_c   1.000
_cell.angle_alpha   90.00
_cell.angle_beta   90.00
_cell.angle_gamma   90.00
#
_symmetry.space_group_name_H-M   'P 1'
#
loop_
_entity.id
_entity.type
_entity.pdbx_description
1 polymer ?
#
loop_
_entity_poly.entity_id
_entity_poly.type
_entity_poly.pdbx_seq_one_letter_code
_entity_poly.pdbx_strand_id
1 'polypeptide(L)'
;IMAVPGPSLFTLRDTSQKVVRYHHNRLVASPQTANAPPGGLQISVVPNQFMDPSHFPIIMGINGGTRCLSCGTSAQPTLMLEVSTHHWGVRPRAF
;
A
#
# COMPACT_ATOMS: atom_id res chain seq x y z
N ILE A 1 -26.16 -9.36 -4.94
CA ILE A 1 -24.71 -9.16 -5.17
C ILE A 1 -24.25 -8.17 -4.10
N MET A 2 -23.60 -8.63 -3.04
CA MET A 2 -23.02 -7.69 -2.05
C MET A 2 -21.76 -7.11 -2.70
N ALA A 3 -21.81 -5.83 -3.05
CA ALA A 3 -20.66 -5.12 -3.60
C ALA A 3 -19.55 -5.09 -2.56
N VAL A 4 -18.37 -5.62 -2.91
CA VAL A 4 -17.17 -5.39 -2.10
C VAL A 4 -16.89 -3.90 -2.18
N PRO A 5 -16.95 -3.13 -1.08
CA PRO A 5 -16.63 -1.72 -1.13
C PRO A 5 -15.21 -1.56 -1.68
N GLY A 6 -15.04 -0.61 -2.60
CA GLY A 6 -13.73 -0.31 -3.19
C GLY A 6 -12.70 0.10 -2.12
N PRO A 7 -11.40 0.11 -2.47
CA PRO A 7 -10.36 0.43 -1.50
C PRO A 7 -10.52 1.86 -0.96
N SER A 8 -10.28 2.02 0.35
CA SER A 8 -10.14 3.34 0.95
C SER A 8 -8.84 3.98 0.51
N LEU A 9 -8.86 5.27 0.18
CA LEU A 9 -7.68 6.00 -0.31
C LEU A 9 -7.10 6.89 0.79
N PHE A 10 -5.79 6.77 1.01
CA PHE A 10 -5.06 7.53 2.02
C PHE A 10 -3.81 8.19 1.43
N THR A 11 -3.32 9.24 2.07
CA THR A 11 -1.95 9.74 1.89
C THR A 11 -1.16 9.42 3.15
N LEU A 12 0.03 8.82 2.99
CA LEU A 12 0.91 8.51 4.12
C LEU A 12 1.91 9.63 4.36
N ARG A 13 2.11 9.94 5.64
CA ARG A 13 3.07 10.92 6.13
C ARG A 13 3.69 10.42 7.43
N ASP A 14 5.00 10.57 7.58
CA ASP A 14 5.71 10.24 8.82
C ASP A 14 5.58 11.36 9.89
N THR A 15 6.08 11.10 11.10
CA THR A 15 6.05 12.07 12.21
C THR A 15 6.94 13.30 11.96
N SER A 16 7.90 13.20 11.04
CA SER A 16 8.75 14.30 10.55
C SER A 16 8.12 15.07 9.39
N GLN A 17 6.84 14.84 9.10
CA GLN A 17 6.08 15.46 8.03
C GLN A 17 6.55 15.13 6.60
N LYS A 18 7.34 14.08 6.40
CA LYS A 18 7.71 13.60 5.05
C LYS A 18 6.56 12.79 4.48
N VAL A 19 6.17 13.09 3.25
CA VAL A 19 5.10 12.35 2.55
C VAL A 19 5.70 11.21 1.73
N VAL A 20 4.98 10.10 1.66
CA VAL A 20 5.37 8.97 0.81
C VAL A 20 5.13 9.33 -0.66
N ARG A 21 6.10 9.03 -1.52
CA ARG A 21 6.06 9.23 -2.97
C ARG A 21 6.55 8.00 -3.69
N TYR A 22 6.13 7.86 -4.95
CA TYR A 22 6.62 6.83 -5.84
C TYR A 22 7.78 7.39 -6.69
N HIS A 23 8.94 6.72 -6.66
CA HIS A 23 10.13 7.12 -7.41
C HIS A 23 10.93 5.86 -7.81
N HIS A 24 11.20 5.69 -9.11
CA HIS A 24 11.98 4.57 -9.66
C HIS A 24 11.57 3.18 -9.09
N ASN A 25 10.26 2.89 -9.14
CA ASN A 25 9.69 1.62 -8.64
C ASN A 25 9.86 1.36 -7.13
N ARG A 26 10.14 2.41 -6.36
CA ARG A 26 10.22 2.38 -4.89
C ARG A 26 9.30 3.42 -4.27
N LEU A 27 8.90 3.15 -3.03
CA LEU A 27 8.28 4.15 -2.18
C LEU A 27 9.36 4.86 -1.38
N VAL A 28 9.36 6.18 -1.44
CA VAL A 28 10.32 7.05 -0.76
C VAL A 28 9.60 8.08 0.08
N ALA A 29 10.06 8.30 1.31
CA ALA A 29 9.57 9.39 2.15
C ALA A 29 10.42 10.64 1.89
N SER A 30 9.79 11.74 1.47
CA SER A 30 10.49 13.01 1.24
C SER A 30 9.72 14.20 1.81
N PRO A 31 10.42 15.25 2.28
CA PRO A 31 9.77 16.48 2.71
C PRO A 31 8.87 17.05 1.61
N GLN A 32 7.79 17.73 2.00
CA GLN A 32 7.08 18.59 1.06
C GLN A 32 7.92 19.85 0.84
N THR A 33 8.42 20.04 -0.38
CA THR A 33 9.09 21.28 -0.79
C THR A 33 8.14 22.09 -1.68
N ALA A 34 8.41 23.39 -1.85
CA ALA A 34 7.63 24.25 -2.73
C ALA A 34 7.62 23.78 -4.19
N ASN A 35 8.66 23.05 -4.61
CA ASN A 35 8.81 22.55 -5.98
C ASN A 35 8.24 21.13 -6.18
N ALA A 36 7.85 20.44 -5.11
CA ALA A 36 7.26 19.11 -5.21
C ALA A 36 5.74 19.24 -5.44
N PRO A 37 5.12 18.36 -6.26
CA PRO A 37 3.68 18.32 -6.40
C PRO A 37 2.99 18.30 -5.03
N PRO A 38 1.89 19.05 -4.85
CA PRO A 38 1.13 19.04 -3.61
C PRO A 38 0.49 17.67 -3.43
N GLY A 39 0.55 17.16 -2.20
CA GLY A 39 0.07 15.82 -1.85
C GLY A 39 1.15 14.74 -2.00
N GLY A 40 0.94 13.65 -1.27
CA GLY A 40 1.74 12.43 -1.40
C GLY A 40 1.10 11.45 -2.38
N LEU A 41 1.72 10.28 -2.51
CA LEU A 41 1.14 9.16 -3.23
C LEU A 41 -0.16 8.71 -2.57
N GLN A 42 -1.23 8.55 -3.37
CA GLN A 42 -2.44 7.88 -2.92
C GLN A 42 -2.19 6.39 -2.76
N ILE A 43 -2.38 5.91 -1.53
CA ILE A 43 -2.33 4.49 -1.17
C ILE A 43 -3.76 3.97 -1.06
N SER A 44 -4.05 2.91 -1.81
CA SER A 44 -5.26 2.12 -1.70
C SER A 44 -5.13 1.11 -0.57
N VAL A 45 -6.11 1.05 0.31
CA VAL A 45 -6.11 0.20 1.50
C VAL A 45 -7.39 -0.63 1.56
N VAL A 46 -7.24 -1.92 1.82
CA VAL A 46 -8.34 -2.84 2.13
C VAL A 46 -8.04 -3.65 3.39
N PRO A 47 -9.06 -4.06 4.17
CA PRO A 47 -8.87 -5.03 5.23
C PRO A 47 -8.35 -6.37 4.69
N ASN A 48 -7.46 -7.02 5.43
CA ASN A 48 -7.02 -8.39 5.15
C ASN A 48 -7.90 -9.38 5.91
N GLN A 49 -8.97 -9.84 5.26
CA GLN A 49 -9.95 -10.79 5.84
C GLN A 49 -9.40 -12.20 6.12
N PHE A 50 -8.14 -12.48 5.77
CA PHE A 50 -7.51 -13.79 5.96
C PHE A 50 -6.63 -13.87 7.22
N MET A 51 -6.53 -12.77 7.96
CA MET A 51 -5.82 -12.67 9.23
C MET A 51 -6.80 -12.40 10.37
N ASP A 52 -6.36 -12.58 11.62
CA ASP A 52 -7.17 -12.28 12.80
C ASP A 52 -7.61 -10.80 12.78
N PRO A 53 -8.93 -10.51 12.73
CA PRO A 53 -9.43 -9.15 12.61
C PRO A 53 -9.17 -8.28 13.84
N SER A 54 -8.89 -8.86 15.01
CA SER A 54 -8.57 -8.11 16.24
C SER A 54 -7.28 -7.27 16.13
N HIS A 55 -6.41 -7.62 15.18
CA HIS A 55 -5.19 -6.88 14.87
C HIS A 55 -5.37 -5.82 13.76
N PHE A 56 -6.59 -5.63 13.25
CA PHE A 56 -6.91 -4.72 12.14
C PHE A 56 -5.96 -4.87 10.93
N PRO A 57 -5.75 -6.10 10.43
CA PRO A 57 -4.78 -6.35 9.38
C PRO A 57 -5.25 -5.70 8.07
N ILE A 58 -4.32 -5.08 7.33
CA ILE A 58 -4.62 -4.36 6.08
C ILE A 58 -3.66 -4.76 4.97
N ILE A 59 -4.11 -4.61 3.72
CA ILE A 59 -3.26 -4.67 2.53
C ILE A 59 -3.21 -3.27 1.94
N MET A 60 -2.00 -2.83 1.62
CA MET A 60 -1.74 -1.52 1.03
C MET A 60 -1.21 -1.66 -0.39
N GLY A 61 -1.68 -0.83 -1.30
CA GLY A 61 -1.21 -0.80 -2.68
C GLY A 61 -1.35 0.57 -3.33
N ILE A 62 -0.87 0.67 -4.57
CA ILE A 62 -0.85 1.88 -5.37
C ILE A 62 -1.60 1.64 -6.67
N ASN A 63 -1.93 2.70 -7.40
CA ASN A 63 -2.63 2.60 -8.70
C ASN A 63 -3.88 1.72 -8.62
N GLY A 64 -4.73 1.98 -7.62
CA GLY A 64 -5.96 1.23 -7.38
C GLY A 64 -5.74 -0.23 -6.96
N GLY A 65 -4.51 -0.62 -6.59
CA GLY A 65 -4.17 -1.99 -6.18
C GLY A 65 -3.52 -2.87 -7.21
N THR A 66 -3.24 -2.35 -8.39
CA THR A 66 -2.49 -3.10 -9.41
C THR A 66 -1.07 -3.47 -8.96
N ARG A 67 -0.55 -2.74 -7.96
CA ARG A 67 0.70 -3.08 -7.27
C ARG A 67 0.54 -2.92 -5.77
N CYS A 68 0.97 -3.91 -4.99
CA CYS A 68 0.81 -3.96 -3.55
C CYS A 68 2.16 -3.99 -2.82
N LEU A 69 2.18 -3.48 -1.59
CA LEU A 69 3.31 -3.62 -0.69
C LEU A 69 3.39 -5.07 -0.19
N SER A 70 4.59 -5.63 -0.25
CA SER A 70 4.91 -7.00 0.14
C SER A 70 6.25 -7.04 0.86
N CYS A 71 6.42 -7.97 1.78
CA CYS A 71 7.70 -8.24 2.45
C CYS A 71 8.54 -9.30 1.69
N GLY A 72 8.01 -9.85 0.59
CA GLY A 72 8.57 -11.00 -0.11
C GLY A 72 8.55 -12.28 0.73
N THR A 73 9.11 -13.36 0.18
CA THR A 73 9.26 -14.67 0.87
C THR A 73 10.71 -15.01 1.20
N SER A 74 11.63 -14.05 1.06
CA SER A 74 13.03 -14.23 1.42
C SER A 74 13.20 -14.33 2.93
N ALA A 75 14.24 -15.05 3.38
CA ALA A 75 14.56 -15.20 4.80
C ALA A 75 14.75 -13.84 5.51
N GLN A 76 15.34 -12.86 4.81
CA GLN A 76 15.35 -11.48 5.25
C GLN A 76 14.16 -10.75 4.63
N PRO A 77 13.19 -10.24 5.42
CA PRO A 77 12.06 -9.49 4.88
C PRO A 77 12.55 -8.18 4.28
N THR A 78 12.07 -7.85 3.08
CA THR A 78 12.36 -6.59 2.41
C THR A 78 11.08 -5.99 1.86
N LEU A 79 10.87 -4.69 2.10
CA LEU A 79 9.68 -4.01 1.60
C LEU A 79 9.82 -3.75 0.10
N MET A 80 8.87 -4.25 -0.68
CA MET A 80 8.84 -4.11 -2.14
C MET A 80 7.42 -3.88 -2.66
N LEU A 81 7.35 -3.42 -3.92
CA LEU A 81 6.11 -3.32 -4.68
C LEU A 81 6.03 -4.50 -5.66
N GLU A 82 5.00 -5.32 -5.51
CA GLU A 82 4.74 -6.47 -6.39
C GLU A 82 3.48 -6.24 -7.22
N VAL A 83 3.45 -6.79 -8.44
CA VAL A 83 2.25 -6.75 -9.28
C VAL A 83 1.17 -7.62 -8.65
N SER A 84 0.01 -7.01 -8.37
CA SER A 84 -1.15 -7.77 -7.91
C SER A 84 -1.87 -8.33 -9.13
N THR A 85 -1.82 -9.65 -9.28
CA THR A 85 -2.54 -10.37 -10.36
C THR A 85 -4.01 -10.59 -10.04
N HIS A 86 -4.47 -10.21 -8.84
CA HIS A 86 -5.84 -10.42 -8.38
C HIS A 86 -6.45 -9.10 -7.92
N HIS A 87 -7.74 -8.90 -8.25
CA HIS A 87 -8.54 -7.85 -7.64
C HIS A 87 -8.63 -8.05 -6.12
N TRP A 88 -8.67 -6.95 -5.37
CA TRP A 88 -8.82 -6.94 -3.91
C TRP A 88 -9.88 -7.94 -3.43
N GLY A 89 -9.52 -8.83 -2.49
CA GLY A 89 -10.43 -9.83 -1.92
C GLY A 89 -10.03 -11.29 -2.17
N VAL A 90 -9.00 -11.55 -2.97
CA VAL A 90 -8.39 -12.89 -3.11
C VAL A 90 -7.23 -13.04 -2.14
N ARG A 91 -7.00 -14.25 -1.61
CA ARG A 91 -5.84 -14.56 -0.77
C ARG A 91 -4.56 -14.16 -1.49
N PRO A 92 -3.81 -13.19 -0.97
CA PRO A 92 -2.54 -12.79 -1.56
C PRO A 92 -1.57 -13.98 -1.46
N ARG A 93 -0.81 -14.24 -2.53
CA ARG A 93 0.07 -15.41 -2.62
C ARG A 93 1.25 -15.40 -1.65
N ALA A 94 1.49 -14.27 -0.99
CA ALA A 94 2.54 -14.10 0.01
C ALA A 94 2.04 -13.16 1.12
N PHE A 95 1.47 -13.76 2.16
CA PHE A 95 1.48 -13.26 3.54
C PHE A 95 1.91 -14.42 4.42
#